data_AF-A0A7Y3H6D7-F1
#
_entry.id   AF-A0A7Y3H6D7-F1
#
_cell.length_a   1.000
_cell.length_b   1.000
_cell.length_c   1.000
_cell.angle_alpha   90.00
_cell.angle_beta   90.00
_cell.angle_gamma   90.00
#
_symmetry.space_group_name_H-M   'P 1'
#
loop_
_entity.id
_entity.type
_entity.pdbx_description
1 polymer ?
#
loop_
_entity_poly.entity_id
_entity_poly.type
_entity_poly.pdbx_seq_one_letter_code
_entity_poly.pdbx_strand_id
1 'polypeptide(L)'
;MNKNLYFKELKRNRKSLIVWSAVVIAFTFIVMSVFPYMRDMGDDMAVMMSKLPEGMLKAMGIDAETFKGILGMYNTYYGIYIIVLLSIFASSTGATIISKEEKDKTAEFLLTKPISRKNIYITKMLVLITLALTA
;
A
#
# COMPACT_ATOMS: atom_id res chain seq x y z
N MET A 1 11.24 -15.24 19.85
CA MET A 1 11.09 -15.31 18.38
C MET A 1 11.73 -16.59 17.85
N ASN A 2 10.99 -17.42 17.11
CA ASN A 2 11.51 -18.66 16.52
C ASN A 2 11.95 -18.40 15.07
N LYS A 3 13.27 -18.40 14.81
CA LYS A 3 13.86 -18.07 13.50
C LYS A 3 13.39 -19.01 12.38
N ASN A 4 13.22 -20.31 12.66
CA ASN A 4 12.79 -21.28 11.66
C ASN A 4 11.34 -21.05 11.21
N LEU A 5 10.46 -20.69 12.14
CA LEU A 5 9.08 -20.32 11.83
C LEU A 5 9.03 -19.02 11.02
N TYR A 6 9.82 -18.02 11.44
CA TYR A 6 9.91 -16.71 10.78
C TYR A 6 10.30 -16.81 9.30
N PHE A 7 11.40 -17.48 8.98
CA PHE A 7 11.85 -17.63 7.59
C PHE A 7 10.91 -18.50 6.75
N LYS A 8 10.26 -19.51 7.36
CA LYS A 8 9.28 -20.35 6.68
C LYS A 8 8.05 -19.54 6.26
N GLU A 9 7.53 -18.72 7.16
CA GLU A 9 6.39 -17.83 6.88
C GLU A 9 6.73 -16.77 5.84
N LEU A 10 7.91 -16.14 5.93
CA LEU A 10 8.41 -15.22 4.91
C LEU A 10 8.48 -15.90 3.54
N LYS A 11 9.10 -17.08 3.44
CA LYS A 11 9.21 -17.83 2.18
C LYS A 11 7.84 -18.21 1.63
N ARG A 12 6.88 -18.54 2.50
CA ARG A 12 5.50 -18.87 2.12
C ARG A 12 4.74 -17.66 1.57
N ASN A 13 5.03 -16.46 2.06
CA ASN A 13 4.38 -15.22 1.62
C ASN A 13 5.12 -14.47 0.50
N ARG A 14 6.30 -14.93 0.06
CA ARG A 14 7.05 -14.33 -1.06
C ARG A 14 6.24 -14.20 -2.35
N LYS A 15 5.43 -15.20 -2.70
CA LYS A 15 4.57 -15.12 -3.90
C LYS A 15 3.54 -13.99 -3.78
N SER A 16 2.96 -13.83 -2.59
CA SER A 16 2.03 -12.73 -2.30
C SER A 16 2.74 -11.39 -2.44
N LEU A 17 3.92 -11.24 -1.83
CA LEU A 17 4.74 -10.03 -1.98
C LEU A 17 5.02 -9.70 -3.45
N ILE A 18 5.50 -10.67 -4.24
CA ILE A 18 5.83 -10.43 -5.65
C ILE A 18 4.60 -9.95 -6.44
N VAL A 19 3.43 -10.55 -6.21
CA VAL A 19 2.19 -10.12 -6.87
C VAL A 19 1.82 -8.70 -6.46
N TRP A 20 1.89 -8.38 -5.15
CA TRP A 20 1.55 -7.05 -4.66
C TRP A 20 2.55 -5.98 -5.10
N SER A 21 3.85 -6.26 -5.10
CA SER A 21 4.87 -5.38 -5.66
C SER A 21 4.64 -5.16 -7.16
N ALA A 22 4.26 -6.19 -7.91
CA ALA A 22 3.91 -6.05 -9.32
C ALA A 22 2.66 -5.17 -9.53
N VAL A 23 1.66 -5.27 -8.65
CA VAL A 23 0.48 -4.40 -8.68
C VAL A 23 0.86 -2.95 -8.41
N VAL A 24 1.71 -2.66 -7.42
CA VAL A 24 2.16 -1.29 -7.12
C VAL A 24 2.96 -0.70 -8.29
N ILE A 25 3.85 -1.49 -8.90
CA ILE A 25 4.62 -1.07 -10.08
C ILE A 25 3.67 -0.79 -11.25
N ALA A 26 2.75 -1.71 -11.55
CA ALA A 26 1.78 -1.53 -12.64
C ALA A 26 0.88 -0.30 -12.40
N PHE A 27 0.42 -0.08 -11.17
CA PHE A 27 -0.37 1.08 -10.79
C PHE A 27 0.42 2.38 -10.97
N THR A 28 1.71 2.38 -10.60
CA THR A 28 2.62 3.51 -10.83
C THR A 28 2.74 3.84 -12.33
N PHE A 29 2.91 2.83 -13.18
CA PHE A 29 2.95 3.02 -14.63
C PHE A 29 1.64 3.60 -15.19
N ILE A 30 0.50 3.12 -14.71
CA ILE A 30 -0.81 3.64 -15.12
C ILE A 30 -0.92 5.12 -14.73
N VAL A 31 -0.58 5.49 -13.51
CA VAL A 31 -0.63 6.90 -13.07
C VAL A 31 0.33 7.79 -13.87
N MET A 32 1.53 7.30 -14.18
CA MET A 32 2.45 8.02 -15.08
C MET A 32 1.89 8.20 -16.49
N SER A 33 1.18 7.19 -17.02
CA SER A 33 0.56 7.29 -18.36
C SER A 33 -0.61 8.28 -18.40
N VAL A 34 -1.28 8.50 -17.26
CA VAL A 34 -2.40 9.44 -17.11
C VAL A 34 -1.91 10.88 -16.84
N PHE A 35 -0.65 11.06 -16.41
CA PHE A 35 -0.05 12.38 -16.18
C PHE A 35 -0.22 13.40 -17.31
N PRO A 36 0.05 13.09 -18.60
CA PRO A 36 -0.13 14.06 -19.68
C PRO A 36 -1.58 14.53 -19.81
N TYR A 37 -2.53 13.62 -19.67
CA TYR A 37 -3.96 13.95 -19.71
C TYR A 37 -4.37 14.85 -18.54
N MET A 38 -3.84 14.60 -17.34
CA MET A 38 -4.08 15.47 -16.19
C MET A 38 -3.44 16.84 -16.34
N ARG A 39 -2.26 16.93 -16.98
CA ARG A 39 -1.60 18.21 -17.26
C ARG A 39 -2.44 19.07 -18.20
N ASP A 40 -2.96 18.48 -19.28
CA ASP A 40 -3.82 19.18 -20.23
C ASP A 40 -5.13 19.66 -19.56
N MET A 41 -5.76 18.80 -18.75
CA MET A 41 -6.90 19.20 -17.92
C MET A 41 -6.56 20.30 -16.91
N GLY A 42 -5.35 20.29 -16.34
CA GLY A 42 -4.86 21.30 -15.41
C GLY A 42 -4.67 22.67 -16.08
N ASP A 43 -4.29 22.71 -17.35
CA ASP A 43 -4.22 23.94 -18.14
C ASP A 43 -5.61 24.51 -18.41
N ASP A 44 -6.59 23.68 -18.79
CA ASP A 44 -7.99 24.10 -18.97
C ASP A 44 -8.63 24.59 -17.65
N MET A 45 -8.37 23.89 -16.55
CA MET A 45 -8.80 24.30 -15.20
C MET A 45 -8.18 25.64 -14.79
N ALA A 46 -6.90 25.87 -15.08
CA ALA A 46 -6.24 27.13 -14.80
C ALA A 46 -6.85 28.31 -15.59
N VAL A 47 -7.25 28.07 -16.84
CA VAL A 47 -7.95 29.07 -17.66
C VAL A 47 -9.33 29.39 -17.09
N MET A 48 -10.08 28.41 -16.58
CA MET A 48 -11.33 28.68 -15.85
C MET A 48 -11.08 29.41 -14.52
N MET A 49 -10.03 29.05 -13.78
CA MET A 49 -9.69 29.67 -12.51
C MET A 49 -9.24 31.12 -12.66
N SER A 50 -8.56 31.48 -13.75
CA SER A 50 -8.22 32.88 -14.06
C SER A 50 -9.44 33.78 -14.29
N LYS A 51 -10.64 33.20 -14.48
CA LYS A 51 -11.91 33.94 -14.59
C LYS A 51 -12.60 34.13 -13.23
N LEU A 52 -12.09 33.51 -12.16
CA LEU A 52 -12.62 33.63 -10.80
C LEU A 52 -11.86 34.71 -10.01
N PRO A 53 -12.54 35.52 -9.19
CA PRO A 53 -11.88 36.53 -8.35
C PRO A 53 -10.87 35.90 -7.38
N GLU A 54 -9.72 36.54 -7.19
CA GLU A 54 -8.62 36.04 -6.34
C GLU A 54 -9.04 35.70 -4.91
N GLY A 55 -10.00 36.45 -4.34
CA GLY A 55 -10.55 36.18 -3.01
C GLY A 55 -11.30 34.85 -2.89
N MET A 56 -11.88 34.36 -4.00
CA MET A 56 -12.59 33.09 -4.05
C MET A 56 -11.62 31.91 -4.23
N LEU A 57 -10.56 32.08 -5.03
CA LEU A 57 -9.50 31.08 -5.20
C LEU A 57 -8.77 30.80 -3.88
N LYS A 58 -8.45 31.86 -3.13
CA LYS A 58 -7.83 31.74 -1.80
C LYS A 58 -8.76 31.10 -0.77
N ALA A 59 -10.06 31.37 -0.83
CA ALA A 59 -11.06 30.77 0.05
C ALA A 59 -11.32 29.28 -0.26
N MET A 60 -11.13 28.86 -1.51
CA MET A 60 -11.26 27.46 -1.94
C MET A 60 -9.99 26.62 -1.71
N GLY A 61 -8.88 27.24 -1.31
CA GLY A 61 -7.62 26.54 -1.01
C GLY A 61 -6.95 25.94 -2.25
N ILE A 62 -7.21 26.48 -3.43
CA ILE A 62 -6.71 25.93 -4.70
C ILE A 62 -5.47 26.70 -5.14
N ASP A 63 -4.29 26.16 -4.88
CA ASP A 63 -3.05 26.60 -5.53
C ASP A 63 -2.97 25.96 -6.92
N ALA A 64 -2.95 26.79 -7.96
CA ALA A 64 -2.85 26.36 -9.36
C ALA A 64 -1.59 25.50 -9.63
N GLU A 65 -0.56 25.64 -8.80
CA GLU A 65 0.66 24.80 -8.83
C GLU A 65 0.40 23.34 -8.47
N THR A 66 -0.65 23.04 -7.69
CA THR A 66 -1.02 21.67 -7.29
C THR A 66 -1.48 20.84 -8.48
N PHE A 67 -2.13 21.47 -9.47
CA PHE A 67 -2.67 20.78 -10.64
C PHE A 67 -1.70 20.76 -11.83
N LYS A 68 -0.82 21.76 -11.97
CA LYS A 68 0.17 21.81 -13.05
C LYS A 68 1.51 21.14 -12.72
N GLY A 69 1.87 21.08 -11.44
CA GLY A 69 3.17 20.56 -11.00
C GLY A 69 3.18 19.04 -10.90
N ILE A 70 4.23 18.41 -11.47
CA ILE A 70 4.56 16.98 -11.24
C ILE A 70 4.56 16.65 -9.75
N LEU A 71 5.01 17.58 -8.91
CA LEU A 71 5.03 17.47 -7.45
C LEU A 71 3.63 17.36 -6.83
N GLY A 72 2.64 18.09 -7.34
CA GLY A 72 1.26 18.01 -6.84
C GLY A 72 0.64 16.65 -7.12
N MET A 73 0.82 16.12 -8.34
CA MET A 73 0.37 14.77 -8.67
C MET A 73 1.13 13.71 -7.85
N TYR A 74 2.44 13.86 -7.67
CA TYR A 74 3.23 12.96 -6.85
C TYR A 74 2.76 12.94 -5.39
N ASN A 75 2.39 14.12 -4.85
CA ASN A 75 1.88 14.23 -3.48
C ASN A 75 0.51 13.58 -3.33
N THR A 76 -0.42 13.74 -4.28
CA THR A 76 -1.71 13.02 -4.24
C THR A 76 -1.53 11.52 -4.45
N TYR A 77 -0.64 11.12 -5.35
CA TYR A 77 -0.31 9.73 -5.64
C TYR A 77 0.23 8.99 -4.41
N TYR A 78 1.28 9.53 -3.78
CA TYR A 78 1.86 8.93 -2.58
C TYR A 78 1.01 9.14 -1.33
N GLY A 79 0.33 10.28 -1.22
CA GLY A 79 -0.44 10.66 -0.03
C GLY A 79 -1.73 9.87 0.14
N ILE A 80 -2.39 9.46 -0.95
CA ILE A 80 -3.69 8.76 -0.86
C ILE A 80 -3.58 7.35 -1.45
N TYR A 81 -3.14 7.24 -2.70
CA TYR A 81 -3.27 5.99 -3.43
C TYR A 81 -2.30 4.91 -2.94
N ILE A 82 -1.02 5.24 -2.72
CA ILE A 82 -0.04 4.30 -2.16
C ILE A 82 -0.47 3.83 -0.75
N ILE A 83 -0.95 4.74 0.10
CA ILE A 83 -1.39 4.40 1.47
C ILE A 83 -2.57 3.42 1.43
N VAL A 84 -3.55 3.67 0.56
CA VAL A 84 -4.71 2.77 0.40
C VAL A 84 -4.27 1.41 -0.11
N LEU A 85 -3.40 1.34 -1.13
CA LEU A 85 -2.88 0.08 -1.67
C LEU A 85 -2.12 -0.72 -0.60
N LEU A 86 -1.24 -0.06 0.16
CA LEU A 86 -0.51 -0.70 1.27
C LEU A 86 -1.45 -1.16 2.38
N SER A 87 -2.52 -0.42 2.66
CA SER A 87 -3.52 -0.81 3.64
C SER A 87 -4.25 -2.09 3.23
N ILE A 88 -4.67 -2.18 1.96
CA ILE A 88 -5.30 -3.40 1.42
C ILE A 88 -4.32 -4.57 1.45
N PHE A 89 -3.05 -4.35 1.09
CA PHE A 89 -2.01 -5.36 1.16
C PHE A 89 -1.80 -5.87 2.60
N ALA A 90 -1.66 -4.97 3.58
CA ALA A 90 -1.45 -5.31 4.97
C ALA A 90 -2.64 -6.08 5.56
N SER A 91 -3.86 -5.62 5.32
CA SER A 91 -5.08 -6.28 5.81
C SER A 91 -5.28 -7.67 5.17
N SER A 92 -5.13 -7.79 3.85
CA SER A 92 -5.30 -9.06 3.14
C SER A 92 -4.22 -10.08 3.51
N THR A 93 -2.95 -9.66 3.58
CA THR A 93 -1.83 -10.51 3.99
C THR A 93 -1.95 -10.91 5.45
N GLY A 94 -2.40 -10.00 6.32
CA GLY A 94 -2.63 -10.27 7.73
C GLY A 94 -3.70 -11.32 7.97
N ALA A 95 -4.86 -11.20 7.31
CA ALA A 95 -5.89 -12.22 7.35
C ALA A 95 -5.38 -13.57 6.84
N THR A 96 -4.62 -13.55 5.74
CA THR A 96 -4.09 -14.77 5.13
C THR A 96 -3.07 -15.51 6.01
N ILE A 97 -2.24 -14.80 6.79
CA ILE A 97 -1.27 -15.40 7.73
C ILE A 97 -1.96 -16.16 8.87
N ILE A 98 -3.16 -15.71 9.28
CA ILE A 98 -3.94 -16.33 10.34
C ILE A 98 -4.77 -17.48 9.77
N SER A 99 -5.57 -17.22 8.73
CA SER A 99 -6.51 -18.19 8.17
C SER A 99 -5.86 -19.34 7.42
N LYS A 100 -4.62 -19.21 6.90
CA LYS A 100 -3.93 -20.31 6.21
C LYS A 100 -3.65 -21.50 7.12
N GLU A 101 -3.41 -21.31 8.41
CA GLU A 101 -3.09 -22.43 9.30
C GLU A 101 -4.29 -23.32 9.60
N GLU A 102 -5.47 -22.71 9.66
CA GLU A 102 -6.74 -23.42 9.78
C GLU A 102 -7.08 -24.14 8.47
N LYS A 103 -6.92 -23.43 7.33
CA LYS A 103 -7.20 -23.99 6.00
C LYS A 103 -6.28 -25.15 5.62
N ASP A 104 -4.99 -25.07 5.96
CA ASP A 104 -4.00 -26.11 5.67
C ASP A 104 -3.99 -27.24 6.72
N LYS A 105 -4.87 -27.20 7.74
CA LYS A 105 -4.88 -28.12 8.90
C LYS A 105 -3.52 -28.28 9.60
N THR A 106 -2.68 -27.25 9.54
CA THR A 106 -1.32 -27.28 10.12
C THR A 106 -1.28 -26.72 11.53
N ALA A 107 -2.38 -26.14 12.01
CA ALA A 107 -2.51 -25.59 13.36
C ALA A 107 -2.21 -26.64 14.45
N GLU A 108 -2.73 -27.86 14.31
CA GLU A 108 -2.51 -28.96 15.27
C GLU A 108 -1.03 -29.41 15.32
N PHE A 109 -0.35 -29.44 14.16
CA PHE A 109 1.08 -29.73 14.08
C PHE A 109 1.97 -28.63 14.69
N LEU A 110 1.51 -27.38 14.65
CA LEU A 110 2.25 -26.25 15.22
C LEU A 110 2.09 -26.19 16.75
N LEU A 111 0.91 -26.56 17.25
CA LEU A 111 0.58 -26.59 18.68
C LEU A 111 1.11 -27.82 19.42
N THR A 112 1.43 -28.90 18.71
CA THR A 112 2.08 -30.10 19.27
C THR A 112 3.59 -29.92 19.48
N LYS A 113 4.22 -28.89 18.88
CA LYS A 113 5.61 -28.54 19.19
C LYS A 113 5.70 -27.80 20.53
N PRO A 114 6.79 -27.98 21.30
CA PRO A 114 6.98 -27.33 22.59
C PRO A 114 7.35 -25.84 22.42
N ILE A 115 6.47 -25.08 21.76
CA ILE A 115 6.63 -23.66 21.47
C ILE A 115 5.50 -22.93 22.19
N SER A 116 5.84 -21.97 23.05
CA SER A 116 4.85 -21.15 23.74
C SER A 116 3.96 -20.40 22.75
N ARG A 117 2.64 -20.42 22.98
CA ARG A 117 1.62 -19.74 22.14
C ARG A 117 1.95 -18.25 21.91
N LYS A 118 2.50 -17.58 22.94
CA LYS A 118 2.96 -16.18 22.85
C LYS A 118 4.10 -16.00 21.84
N ASN A 119 5.04 -16.95 21.79
CA ASN A 119 6.17 -16.91 20.86
C ASN A 119 5.72 -17.10 19.40
N ILE A 120 4.69 -17.91 19.15
CA ILE A 120 4.10 -18.10 17.82
C ILE A 120 3.43 -16.79 17.36
N TYR A 121 2.60 -16.20 18.22
CA TYR A 121 1.91 -14.94 17.94
C TYR A 121 2.90 -13.80 17.63
N ILE A 122 3.91 -13.59 18.48
CA ILE A 122 4.93 -12.54 18.29
C ILE A 122 5.70 -12.76 16.99
N THR A 123 6.08 -14.01 16.69
CA THR A 123 6.81 -14.31 15.45
C THR A 123 5.97 -14.00 14.22
N LYS A 124 4.66 -14.27 14.25
CA LYS A 124 3.74 -13.93 13.14
C LYS A 124 3.54 -12.43 12.97
N MET A 125 3.39 -11.68 14.06
CA MET A 125 3.29 -10.22 13.98
C MET A 125 4.55 -9.61 13.38
N LEU A 126 5.74 -10.09 13.78
CA LEU A 126 7.01 -9.63 13.20
C LEU A 126 7.12 -9.95 11.70
N VAL A 127 6.61 -11.11 11.26
CA VAL A 127 6.54 -11.43 9.82
C VAL A 127 5.64 -10.44 9.10
N LEU A 128 4.45 -10.16 9.64
CA LEU A 128 3.50 -9.22 9.03
C LEU A 128 4.11 -7.82 8.90
N ILE A 129 4.73 -7.31 9.97
CA ILE A 129 5.41 -6.02 9.97
C ILE A 129 6.52 -5.99 8.93
N THR A 130 7.33 -7.04 8.84
CA THR A 130 8.41 -7.12 7.86
C THR A 130 7.87 -7.13 6.43
N LEU A 131 6.82 -7.92 6.16
CA LEU A 131 6.18 -7.97 4.84
C LEU A 131 5.61 -6.60 4.45
N ALA A 132 4.93 -5.92 5.39
CA ALA A 132 4.37 -4.59 5.17
C ALA A 132 5.44 -3.52 4.93
N LEU A 133 6.60 -3.60 5.59
CA LEU A 133 7.73 -2.69 5.37
C LEU A 133 8.46 -2.93 4.05
N THR A 134 8.43 -4.17 3.54
CA THR A 134 9.14 -4.53 2.29
C THR A 134 8.31 -4.34 1.02
N ALA A 135 7.00 -4.13 1.14
CA ALA A 135 6.08 -3.95 0.02
C ALA A 135 6.03 -2.49 -0.44
#